data_AF-A0A4Q6IDG7-F1
#
_entry.id   AF-A0A4Q6IDG7-F1
#
_cell.length_a   1.000
_cell.length_b   1.000
_cell.length_c   1.000
_cell.angle_alpha   90.00
_cell.angle_beta   90.00
_cell.angle_gamma   90.00
#
_symmetry.space_group_name_H-M   'P 1'
#
loop_
_entity.id
_entity.type
_entity.pdbx_description
1 polymer ?
#
loop_
_entity_poly.entity_id
_entity_poly.type
_entity_poly.pdbx_seq_one_letter_code
_entity_poly.pdbx_strand_id
1 'polypeptide(L)' 'KTAIRKAREAAAAGDVEKATEYQRAAARQLDKAVSKGVIHKNQAANKKSALASKVAALKG' A
#
# COMPACT_ATOMS: atom_id res chain seq x y z
N LYS A 1 -10.81 -1.69 3.03
CA LYS A 1 -9.75 -2.70 3.32
C LYS A 1 -9.15 -3.36 2.05
N THR A 2 -9.71 -3.15 0.86
CA THR A 2 -9.41 -3.91 -0.37
C THR A 2 -8.10 -3.55 -1.09
N ALA A 3 -7.66 -2.29 -1.10
CA ALA A 3 -6.47 -1.88 -1.86
C ALA A 3 -5.14 -2.48 -1.34
N ILE A 4 -5.01 -2.61 0.00
CA ILE A 4 -3.82 -3.21 0.63
C ILE A 4 -3.71 -4.70 0.28
N ARG A 5 -4.84 -5.42 0.23
CA ARG A 5 -4.86 -6.83 -0.16
C ARG A 5 -4.44 -7.01 -1.62
N LYS A 6 -5.03 -6.23 -2.53
CA LYS A 6 -4.68 -6.26 -3.97
C LYS A 6 -3.21 -5.95 -4.22
N ALA A 7 -2.65 -4.98 -3.49
CA ALA A 7 -1.22 -4.66 -3.59
C ALA A 7 -0.32 -5.84 -3.16
N ARG A 8 -0.71 -6.59 -2.12
CA ARG A 8 0.02 -7.79 -1.67
C ARG A 8 -0.10 -8.95 -2.65
N GLU A 9 -1.27 -9.14 -3.23
CA GLU A 9 -1.51 -10.19 -4.23
C GLU A 9 -0.74 -9.92 -5.52
N ALA A 10 -0.78 -8.69 -6.04
CA ALA A 10 0.01 -8.30 -7.21
C ALA A 10 1.52 -8.43 -6.93
N ALA A 11 1.95 -8.06 -5.73
CA ALA A 11 3.33 -8.25 -5.30
C ALA A 11 3.74 -9.73 -5.25
N ALA A 12 2.89 -10.60 -4.71
CA ALA A 12 3.14 -12.05 -4.68
C ALA A 12 3.15 -12.68 -6.08
N ALA A 13 2.39 -12.12 -7.02
CA ALA A 13 2.34 -12.55 -8.41
C ALA A 13 3.48 -12.01 -9.29
N GLY A 14 4.38 -11.18 -8.74
CA GLY A 14 5.48 -10.58 -9.51
C GLY A 14 5.05 -9.47 -10.47
N ASP A 15 3.79 -9.03 -10.43
CA ASP A 15 3.26 -7.99 -11.32
C ASP A 15 3.60 -6.60 -10.76
N VAL A 16 4.78 -6.11 -11.13
CA VAL A 16 5.35 -4.85 -10.62
C VAL A 16 4.49 -3.63 -10.97
N GLU A 17 3.85 -3.63 -12.14
CA GLU A 17 3.00 -2.52 -12.58
C GLU A 17 1.73 -2.45 -11.74
N LYS A 18 0.99 -3.56 -11.62
CA LYS A 18 -0.21 -3.61 -10.78
C LYS A 18 0.12 -3.40 -9.31
N ALA A 19 1.25 -3.92 -8.83
CA ALA A 19 1.68 -3.71 -7.45
C ALA A 19 1.93 -2.23 -7.17
N THR A 20 2.56 -1.50 -8.11
CA THR A 20 2.79 -0.06 -8.00
C THR A 20 1.48 0.74 -8.05
N GLU A 21 0.55 0.36 -8.93
CA GLU A 21 -0.76 1.01 -9.04
C GLU A 21 -1.59 0.83 -7.75
N TYR A 22 -1.68 -0.41 -7.26
CA TYR A 22 -2.42 -0.71 -6.03
C TYR A 22 -1.76 -0.10 -4.80
N GLN A 23 -0.43 0.00 -4.75
CA GLN A 23 0.28 0.72 -3.70
C GLN A 23 -0.16 2.20 -3.65
N ARG A 24 -0.21 2.89 -4.80
CA ARG A 24 -0.67 4.29 -4.88
C ARG A 24 -2.13 4.44 -4.47
N ALA A 25 -2.99 3.50 -4.86
CA ALA A 25 -4.39 3.48 -4.42
C ALA A 25 -4.51 3.26 -2.90
N ALA A 26 -3.73 2.35 -2.33
CA ALA A 26 -3.70 2.08 -0.90
C ALA A 26 -3.20 3.29 -0.10
N ALA A 27 -2.17 3.99 -0.58
CA ALA A 27 -1.66 5.21 0.05
C ALA A 27 -2.77 6.28 0.17
N ARG A 28 -3.49 6.56 -0.93
CA ARG A 28 -4.63 7.50 -0.94
C ARG A 28 -5.73 7.10 0.05
N GLN A 29 -6.03 5.81 0.17
CA GLN A 29 -7.04 5.32 1.13
C GLN A 29 -6.56 5.47 2.58
N LEU A 30 -5.27 5.25 2.85
CA LEU A 30 -4.68 5.43 4.17
C LEU A 30 -4.72 6.91 4.58
N ASP A 31 -4.40 7.82 3.66
CA ASP A 31 -4.44 9.26 3.94
C ASP A 31 -5.87 9.75 4.19
N LYS A 32 -6.84 9.26 3.41
CA LYS A 32 -8.27 9.50 3.69
C LYS A 32 -8.73 8.91 5.02
N ALA A 33 -8.16 7.78 5.45
CA ALA A 33 -8.51 7.19 6.74
C ALA A 33 -7.91 7.99 7.91
N VAL A 34 -6.74 8.61 7.72
CA VAL A 34 -6.16 9.55 8.69
C VAL A 34 -7.02 10.80 8.80
N SER A 35 -7.41 11.41 7.68
CA SER A 35 -8.24 12.63 7.71
C SER A 35 -9.60 12.41 8.34
N LYS A 36 -10.17 11.19 8.21
CA LYS A 36 -11.41 10.79 8.88
C LYS A 36 -11.22 10.32 10.33
N GLY A 37 -10.01 10.36 10.88
CA GLY A 37 -9.70 9.91 12.24
C GLY A 37 -9.81 8.39 12.46
N VAL A 38 -9.95 7.59 11.40
CA VAL A 38 -10.13 6.13 11.49
C VAL A 38 -8.82 5.43 11.89
N ILE A 39 -7.68 5.97 11.48
CA ILE A 39 -6.35 5.47 11.85
C ILE A 39 -5.42 6.62 12.21
N HIS A 40 -4.50 6.39 13.13
CA HIS A 40 -3.47 7.36 13.46
C HIS A 40 -2.47 7.54 12.29
N LYS A 41 -1.89 8.75 12.16
CA LYS A 41 -0.90 9.08 11.12
C LYS A 41 0.27 8.10 11.08
N ASN A 42 0.75 7.64 12.24
CA ASN A 42 1.85 6.67 12.31
C ASN A 42 1.43 5.28 11.80
N GLN A 43 0.18 4.87 12.02
CA GLN A 43 -0.32 3.61 11.46
C GLN A 43 -0.42 3.67 9.94
N ALA A 44 -0.82 4.83 9.38
CA ALA A 44 -0.81 5.04 7.95
C ALA A 44 0.62 5.04 7.38
N ALA A 45 1.55 5.73 8.04
CA ALA A 45 2.96 5.77 7.65
C ALA A 45 3.60 4.36 7.63
N ASN A 46 3.41 3.58 8.71
CA ASN A 46 3.93 2.21 8.80
C ASN A 46 3.37 1.30 7.68
N LYS A 47 2.07 1.41 7.39
CA LYS A 47 1.43 0.64 6.31
C LYS A 47 1.92 1.06 4.92
N LYS A 48 2.13 2.36 4.68
CA LYS A 48 2.69 2.88 3.42
C LYS A 48 4.12 2.39 3.22
N SER A 49 4.95 2.48 4.26
CA SER A 49 6.34 2.01 4.23
C SER A 49 6.41 0.50 3.93
N ALA A 50 5.65 -0.32 4.66
CA ALA A 50 5.63 -1.77 4.45
C ALA A 50 5.20 -2.19 3.03
N LEU A 51 4.25 -1.47 2.41
CA LEU A 51 3.87 -1.71 1.02
C LEU A 51 4.97 -1.27 0.06
N ALA A 52 5.62 -0.12 0.30
CA ALA A 52 6.71 0.36 -0.52
C ALA A 52 7.90 -0.61 -0.53
N SER A 53 8.31 -1.12 0.64
CA SER A 53 9.40 -2.10 0.74
C SER A 53 9.10 -3.38 -0.04
N LYS A 54 7.86 -3.88 0.02
CA LYS A 54 7.44 -5.07 -0.74
C LYS A 54 7.46 -4.85 -2.25
N VAL A 55 7.02 -3.69 -2.73
CA VAL A 55 7.04 -3.36 -4.16
C VAL A 55 8.48 -3.10 -4.64
N ALA A 56 9.31 -2.45 -3.82
CA ALA A 56 10.72 -2.21 -4.14
C ALA A 56 11.53 -3.51 -4.22
N ALA A 57 11.27 -4.47 -3.32
CA ALA A 57 11.90 -5.78 -3.34
C ALA A 57 11.56 -6.63 -4.58
N LEU A 58 10.56 -6.24 -5.38
CA LEU A 58 10.24 -6.88 -6.66
C LEU A 58 10.91 -6.19 -7.86
N LYS A 59 11.46 -4.99 -7.66
CA LYS A 59 12.13 -4.20 -8.70
C LYS A 59 13.64 -4.38 -8.70
N GLY A 60 14.19 -5.02 -7.68
CA GLY A 60 15.61 -5.37 -7.55
C GLY A 60 15.78 -6.88 -7.60
#